data_AF-A0A8J4V388-F1
#
_entry.id   AF-A0A8J4V388-F1
#
_cell.length_a   1.000
_cell.length_b   1.000
_cell.length_c   1.000
_cell.angle_alpha   90.00
_cell.angle_beta   90.00
_cell.angle_gamma   90.00
#
_symmetry.space_group_name_H-M   'P 1'
#
loop_
_entity.id
_entity.type
_entity.pdbx_description
1 polymer ?
#
loop_
_entity_poly.entity_id
_entity_poly.type
_entity_poly.pdbx_seq_one_letter_code
_entity_poly.pdbx_strand_id
1 'polypeptide(L)'
;MNLFYLDLVAKKSARYHCNKHVVKLILEATQILYGVWHVIEGSNEKWKIRAPENPMKLTHTNHPLSIWARTNTKTYDIVSEYCLCLLDEYTLRYGKVHSCTKHMDFLAKEKPKNLPVSNTCPVMPLCMPDQYKVVPTKSWQDVVDSYRAYYIGEKLHFCAYKDVDWPDWLPPKPVVPKEDPKTKKSVVKKTKTKVSTSAAAKKVTKKNNQDDDYKPPKSSKKTTVSTVSTTTKNSLVSNIKTRSRSKLVNLDD
;
A
#
# COMPACT_ATOMS: atom_id res chain seq x y z
N MET A 1 -4.30 0.23 0.13
CA MET A 1 -3.42 1.40 0.08
C MET A 1 -3.27 1.96 1.47
N ASN A 2 -2.09 1.83 2.04
CA ASN A 2 -1.72 2.41 3.32
C ASN A 2 -0.24 2.82 3.24
N LEU A 3 0.18 3.73 4.11
CA LEU A 3 1.57 4.11 4.26
C LEU A 3 1.87 4.06 5.76
N PHE A 4 2.46 2.95 6.20
CA PHE A 4 2.75 2.69 7.60
C PHE A 4 3.99 3.47 8.05
N TYR A 5 3.83 4.69 8.58
CA TYR A 5 4.95 5.42 9.20
C TYR A 5 5.21 4.89 10.60
N LEU A 6 6.30 4.16 10.77
CA LEU A 6 6.70 3.48 12.02
C LEU A 6 7.83 4.21 12.77
N ASP A 7 8.32 5.31 12.20
CA ASP A 7 9.31 6.20 12.81
C ASP A 7 9.21 7.60 12.18
N LEU A 8 9.69 8.62 12.90
CA LEU A 8 9.78 9.99 12.38
C LEU A 8 10.84 10.14 11.29
N VAL A 9 11.87 9.29 11.30
CA VAL A 9 12.90 9.24 10.26
C VAL A 9 12.50 8.20 9.21
N ALA A 10 12.27 8.65 7.97
CA ALA A 10 11.82 7.80 6.87
C ALA A 10 12.67 6.52 6.69
N LYS A 11 14.01 6.66 6.78
CA LYS A 11 14.94 5.54 6.70
C LYS A 11 14.77 4.51 7.82
N LYS A 12 14.54 4.95 9.06
CA LYS A 12 14.25 4.06 10.19
C LYS A 12 12.90 3.39 10.01
N SER A 13 11.89 4.17 9.60
CA SER A 13 10.56 3.64 9.33
C SER A 13 10.58 2.55 8.25
N ALA A 14 11.35 2.74 7.17
CA ALA A 14 11.55 1.73 6.13
C ALA A 14 12.14 0.43 6.70
N ARG A 15 13.20 0.55 7.52
CA ARG A 15 13.86 -0.59 8.17
C ARG A 15 12.96 -1.34 9.15
N TYR A 16 12.00 -0.67 9.78
CA TYR A 16 11.05 -1.31 10.69
C TYR A 16 9.94 -2.13 10.01
N HIS A 17 9.79 -2.07 8.69
CA HIS A 17 8.81 -2.91 8.01
C HIS A 17 9.23 -4.37 7.99
N CYS A 18 8.26 -5.27 8.07
CA CYS A 18 8.48 -6.68 7.80
C CYS A 18 8.64 -6.89 6.29
N ASN A 19 9.24 -8.01 5.91
CA ASN A 19 9.57 -8.35 4.53
C ASN A 19 8.39 -8.15 3.56
N LYS A 20 7.19 -8.64 3.93
CA LYS A 20 5.99 -8.50 3.10
C LYS A 20 5.60 -7.03 2.87
N HIS A 21 5.75 -6.18 3.88
CA HIS A 21 5.38 -4.77 3.79
C HIS A 21 6.40 -3.94 3.02
N VAL A 22 7.70 -4.25 3.12
CA VAL A 22 8.72 -3.57 2.28
C VAL A 22 8.32 -3.66 0.80
N VAL A 23 7.99 -4.85 0.30
CA VAL A 23 7.56 -5.04 -1.11
C VAL A 23 6.24 -4.32 -1.40
N LYS A 24 5.23 -4.52 -0.55
CA LYS A 24 3.88 -4.00 -0.80
C LYS A 24 3.82 -2.46 -0.76
N LEU A 25 4.50 -1.84 0.19
CA LEU A 25 4.42 -0.39 0.41
C LEU A 25 5.07 0.41 -0.72
N ILE A 26 6.11 -0.13 -1.38
CA ILE A 26 6.70 0.49 -2.57
C ILE A 26 5.65 0.66 -3.67
N LEU A 27 4.87 -0.40 -3.94
CA LEU A 27 3.81 -0.34 -4.94
C LEU A 27 2.72 0.67 -4.55
N GLU A 28 2.26 0.63 -3.29
CA GLU A 28 1.21 1.52 -2.81
C GLU A 28 1.67 3.00 -2.83
N ALA A 29 2.90 3.31 -2.42
CA ALA A 29 3.46 4.66 -2.46
C ALA A 29 3.62 5.17 -3.91
N THR A 30 4.12 4.33 -4.82
CA THR A 30 4.26 4.68 -6.24
C THR A 30 2.91 4.95 -6.89
N GLN A 31 1.89 4.15 -6.55
CA GLN A 31 0.50 4.37 -7.00
C GLN A 31 -0.07 5.69 -6.47
N ILE A 32 0.18 6.04 -5.21
CA ILE A 32 -0.23 7.33 -4.62
C ILE A 32 0.38 8.48 -5.42
N LEU A 33 1.70 8.43 -5.66
CA LEU A 33 2.43 9.49 -6.38
C LEU A 33 1.93 9.65 -7.81
N TYR A 34 1.76 8.55 -8.57
CA TYR A 34 1.11 8.64 -9.88
C TYR A 34 -0.31 9.18 -9.81
N GLY A 35 -1.06 8.84 -8.75
CA GLY A 35 -2.37 9.41 -8.47
C GLY A 35 -2.33 10.94 -8.38
N VAL A 36 -1.28 11.51 -7.76
CA VAL A 36 -1.07 12.97 -7.74
C VAL A 36 -0.91 13.52 -9.15
N TRP A 37 -0.07 12.91 -9.99
CA TRP A 37 0.13 13.35 -11.38
C TRP A 37 -1.16 13.31 -12.20
N HIS A 38 -1.89 12.20 -12.17
CA HIS A 38 -3.16 12.07 -12.90
C HIS A 38 -4.19 13.12 -12.48
N VAL A 39 -4.30 13.42 -11.18
CA VAL A 39 -5.29 14.38 -10.68
C VAL A 39 -4.89 15.82 -10.94
N ILE A 40 -3.63 16.17 -10.69
CA ILE A 40 -3.15 17.57 -10.74
C ILE A 40 -2.93 18.05 -12.17
N GLU A 41 -2.45 17.19 -13.08
CA GLU A 41 -2.33 17.53 -14.50
C GLU A 41 -3.65 17.32 -15.26
N GLY A 42 -4.59 16.55 -14.70
CA GLY A 42 -5.90 16.31 -15.28
C GLY A 42 -5.81 15.79 -16.72
N SER A 43 -6.47 16.47 -17.66
CA SER A 43 -6.47 16.12 -19.09
C SER A 43 -5.12 16.34 -19.80
N ASN A 44 -4.15 17.01 -19.16
CA ASN A 44 -2.83 17.22 -19.74
C ASN A 44 -1.94 15.98 -19.59
N GLU A 45 -1.98 15.08 -20.57
CA GLU A 45 -1.20 13.84 -20.52
C GLU A 45 0.27 13.99 -20.95
N LYS A 46 0.76 15.21 -21.23
CA LYS A 46 2.14 15.45 -21.71
C LYS A 46 3.21 14.93 -20.77
N TRP A 47 2.92 14.79 -19.47
CA TRP A 47 3.85 14.21 -18.50
C TRP A 47 4.13 12.73 -18.78
N LYS A 48 3.19 11.97 -19.37
CA LYS A 48 3.35 10.55 -19.68
C LYS A 48 4.44 10.30 -20.72
N ILE A 49 4.76 11.30 -21.56
CA ILE A 49 5.85 11.24 -22.55
C ILE A 49 7.22 11.19 -21.85
N ARG A 50 7.34 11.83 -20.67
CA ARG A 50 8.58 11.86 -19.88
C ARG A 50 8.64 10.77 -18.82
N ALA A 51 7.47 10.26 -18.40
CA ALA A 51 7.40 9.16 -17.47
C ALA A 51 7.95 7.87 -18.11
N PRO A 52 8.47 6.93 -17.30
CA PRO A 52 8.82 5.60 -17.77
C PRO A 52 7.62 4.89 -18.42
N GLU A 53 7.91 3.89 -19.25
CA GLU A 53 6.89 3.06 -19.89
C GLU A 53 5.88 2.50 -18.87
N ASN A 54 4.61 2.45 -19.27
CA ASN A 54 3.51 1.96 -18.45
C ASN A 54 3.39 2.66 -17.07
N PRO A 55 3.25 4.00 -17.02
CA PRO A 55 2.98 4.69 -15.77
C PRO A 55 1.72 4.13 -15.12
N MET A 56 1.72 4.01 -13.79
CA MET A 56 0.61 3.37 -13.08
C MET A 56 -0.70 4.12 -13.31
N LYS A 57 -1.79 3.39 -13.52
CA LYS A 57 -3.11 3.98 -13.73
C LYS A 57 -3.61 4.66 -12.46
N LEU A 58 -4.44 5.68 -12.61
CA LEU A 58 -5.12 6.33 -11.49
C LEU A 58 -5.95 5.31 -10.71
N THR A 59 -5.68 5.19 -9.41
CA THR A 59 -6.42 4.34 -8.49
C THR A 59 -6.65 5.10 -7.18
N HIS A 60 -7.68 4.71 -6.43
CA HIS A 60 -7.92 5.19 -5.05
C HIS A 60 -7.91 6.72 -4.90
N THR A 61 -8.45 7.46 -5.89
CA THR A 61 -8.41 8.93 -5.94
C THR A 61 -8.98 9.61 -4.68
N ASN A 62 -10.02 9.01 -4.10
CA ASN A 62 -10.71 9.53 -2.91
C ASN A 62 -10.20 8.94 -1.60
N HIS A 63 -9.16 8.11 -1.63
CA HIS A 63 -8.56 7.58 -0.42
C HIS A 63 -7.88 8.71 0.37
N PRO A 64 -7.99 8.76 1.71
CA PRO A 64 -7.45 9.87 2.50
C PRO A 64 -5.97 10.16 2.23
N LEU A 65 -5.15 9.11 2.09
CA LEU A 65 -3.72 9.28 1.74
C LEU A 65 -3.50 9.84 0.33
N SER A 66 -4.32 9.46 -0.64
CA SER A 66 -4.23 10.00 -2.00
C SER A 66 -4.59 11.49 -2.02
N ILE A 67 -5.56 11.91 -1.20
CA ILE A 67 -5.94 13.31 -1.01
C ILE A 67 -4.81 14.06 -0.32
N TRP A 68 -4.30 13.50 0.77
CA TRP A 68 -3.22 14.10 1.54
C TRP A 68 -1.95 14.29 0.70
N ALA A 69 -1.50 13.28 -0.04
CA ALA A 69 -0.29 13.33 -0.85
C ALA A 69 -0.32 14.43 -1.94
N ARG A 70 -1.51 14.78 -2.45
CA ARG A 70 -1.69 15.83 -3.46
C ARG A 70 -1.99 17.22 -2.89
N THR A 71 -1.93 17.39 -1.57
CA THR A 71 -2.25 18.69 -0.93
C THR A 71 -1.25 19.75 -1.36
N ASN A 72 0.05 19.43 -1.33
CA ASN A 72 1.11 20.31 -1.76
C ASN A 72 2.41 19.55 -2.05
N THR A 73 3.46 20.29 -2.44
CA THR A 73 4.78 19.74 -2.70
C THR A 73 5.41 19.05 -1.48
N LYS A 74 5.19 19.52 -0.25
CA LYS A 74 5.74 18.92 0.97
C LYS A 74 5.16 17.54 1.26
N THR A 75 3.84 17.37 1.13
CA THR A 75 3.20 16.06 1.31
C THR A 75 3.65 15.07 0.24
N TYR A 76 3.84 15.53 -1.00
CA TYR A 76 4.39 14.72 -2.08
C TYR A 76 5.84 14.28 -1.77
N ASP A 77 6.68 15.21 -1.32
CA ASP A 77 8.07 14.94 -0.98
C ASP A 77 8.19 13.89 0.12
N ILE A 78 7.33 13.95 1.15
CA ILE A 78 7.31 12.97 2.24
C ILE A 78 7.01 11.55 1.73
N VAL A 79 6.03 11.39 0.83
CA VAL A 79 5.71 10.08 0.23
C VAL A 79 6.86 9.60 -0.67
N SER A 80 7.46 10.53 -1.43
CA SER A 80 8.57 10.23 -2.33
C SER A 80 9.82 9.76 -1.57
N GLU A 81 10.26 10.53 -0.57
CA GLU A 81 11.40 10.20 0.31
C GLU A 81 11.19 8.86 1.00
N TYR A 82 9.98 8.64 1.51
CA TYR A 82 9.63 7.38 2.16
C TYR A 82 9.70 6.18 1.21
N CYS A 83 9.21 6.33 -0.02
CA CYS A 83 9.30 5.28 -1.04
C CYS A 83 10.76 5.01 -1.45
N LEU A 84 11.60 6.04 -1.57
CA LEU A 84 13.04 5.88 -1.83
C LEU A 84 13.72 5.09 -0.71
N CYS A 85 13.43 5.41 0.56
CA CYS A 85 13.94 4.64 1.70
C CYS A 85 13.49 3.17 1.67
N LEU A 86 12.25 2.89 1.25
CA LEU A 86 11.75 1.52 1.08
C LEU A 86 12.46 0.78 -0.07
N LEU A 87 12.81 1.47 -1.16
CA LEU A 87 13.56 0.89 -2.27
C LEU A 87 14.99 0.51 -1.86
N ASP A 88 15.65 1.35 -1.06
CA ASP A 88 16.96 1.05 -0.49
C ASP A 88 16.87 -0.17 0.43
N GLU A 89 15.86 -0.21 1.30
CA GLU A 89 15.63 -1.34 2.21
C GLU A 89 15.30 -2.63 1.45
N TYR A 90 14.53 -2.55 0.36
CA TYR A 90 14.28 -3.69 -0.52
C TYR A 90 15.58 -4.22 -1.13
N THR A 91 16.42 -3.31 -1.65
CA THR A 91 17.69 -3.69 -2.27
C THR A 91 18.61 -4.37 -1.25
N LEU A 92 18.67 -3.83 -0.02
CA LEU A 92 19.43 -4.42 1.09
C LEU A 92 18.98 -5.85 1.42
N ARG A 93 17.67 -6.09 1.58
CA ARG A 93 17.15 -7.41 2.03
C ARG A 93 17.13 -8.50 0.96
N TYR A 94 16.90 -8.09 -0.29
CA TYR A 94 16.63 -9.01 -1.40
C TYR A 94 17.78 -9.10 -2.40
N GLY A 95 18.77 -8.20 -2.33
CA GLY A 95 19.91 -8.17 -3.27
C GLY A 95 19.47 -7.89 -4.71
N LYS A 96 18.30 -7.25 -4.91
CA LYS A 96 17.68 -6.99 -6.21
C LYS A 96 17.14 -5.57 -6.25
N VAL A 97 17.12 -4.98 -7.43
CA VAL A 97 16.47 -3.69 -7.68
C VAL A 97 14.97 -3.92 -7.91
N HIS A 98 14.11 -3.14 -7.24
CA HIS A 98 12.67 -3.25 -7.41
C HIS A 98 12.22 -2.66 -8.76
N SER A 99 11.17 -3.20 -9.37
CA SER A 99 10.67 -2.70 -10.66
C SER A 99 10.22 -1.23 -10.62
N CYS A 100 9.75 -0.77 -9.46
CA CYS A 100 9.34 0.62 -9.25
C CYS A 100 10.50 1.61 -9.16
N THR A 101 11.77 1.19 -9.08
CA THR A 101 12.91 2.11 -9.00
C THR A 101 12.90 3.10 -10.16
N LYS A 102 12.73 2.62 -11.41
CA LYS A 102 12.65 3.49 -12.60
C LYS A 102 11.51 4.51 -12.53
N HIS A 103 10.37 4.11 -11.98
CA HIS A 103 9.23 4.99 -11.77
C HIS A 103 9.54 6.05 -10.71
N MET A 104 10.18 5.65 -9.62
CA MET A 104 10.58 6.56 -8.55
C MET A 104 11.69 7.53 -8.96
N ASP A 105 12.60 7.15 -9.86
CA ASP A 105 13.60 8.07 -10.42
C ASP A 105 12.93 9.28 -11.09
N PHE A 106 11.86 9.05 -11.85
CA PHE A 106 11.05 10.11 -12.44
C PHE A 106 10.24 10.86 -11.37
N LEU A 107 9.50 10.14 -10.53
CA LEU A 107 8.59 10.73 -9.55
C LEU A 107 9.30 11.54 -8.46
N ALA A 108 10.54 11.19 -8.11
CA ALA A 108 11.32 11.95 -7.13
C ALA A 108 11.98 13.20 -7.75
N LYS A 109 12.36 13.12 -9.03
CA LYS A 109 13.03 14.20 -9.75
C LYS A 109 12.05 15.26 -10.26
N GLU A 110 10.87 14.85 -10.70
CA GLU A 110 9.84 15.74 -11.23
C GLU A 110 8.61 15.78 -10.32
N LYS A 111 7.88 16.90 -10.36
CA LYS A 111 6.58 17.06 -9.72
C LYS A 111 5.56 17.61 -10.73
N PRO A 112 4.26 17.37 -10.54
CA PRO A 112 3.23 18.03 -11.35
C PRO A 112 3.38 19.56 -11.24
N LYS A 113 3.26 20.26 -12.38
CA LYS A 113 3.48 21.70 -12.46
C LYS A 113 2.46 22.48 -11.64
N ASN A 114 1.23 21.97 -11.58
CA ASN A 114 0.12 22.60 -10.89
C ASN A 114 -0.05 22.11 -9.44
N LEU A 115 0.92 21.35 -8.89
CA LEU A 115 0.85 20.92 -7.50
C LEU A 115 1.07 22.14 -6.60
N PRO A 116 0.17 22.44 -5.64
CA PRO A 116 0.31 23.62 -4.81
C PRO A 116 1.65 23.64 -4.07
N VAL A 117 2.31 24.80 -4.05
CA VAL A 117 3.52 25.01 -3.25
C VAL A 117 3.11 25.59 -1.91
N SER A 118 3.51 24.96 -0.81
CA SER A 118 3.23 25.43 0.54
C SER A 118 4.31 24.96 1.50
N ASN A 119 4.59 25.75 2.53
CA ASN A 119 5.44 25.34 3.66
C ASN A 119 4.66 24.54 4.70
N THR A 120 3.33 24.51 4.62
CA THR A 120 2.49 23.75 5.54
C THR A 120 2.57 22.26 5.23
N CYS A 121 2.91 21.46 6.24
CA CYS A 121 2.83 20.02 6.16
C CYS A 121 1.68 19.54 7.05
N PRO A 122 0.46 19.31 6.50
CA PRO A 122 -0.63 18.75 7.30
C PRO A 122 -0.25 17.36 7.83
N VAL A 123 -0.72 17.04 9.03
CA VAL A 123 -0.53 15.70 9.61
C VAL A 123 -1.24 14.66 8.73
N MET A 124 -0.57 13.53 8.53
CA MET A 124 -1.06 12.43 7.70
C MET A 124 -2.36 11.81 8.26
N PRO A 125 -3.35 11.49 7.41
CA PRO A 125 -4.56 10.82 7.86
C PRO A 125 -4.29 9.34 8.22
N LEU A 126 -4.90 8.88 9.31
CA LEU A 126 -4.77 7.51 9.81
C LEU A 126 -5.76 6.57 9.11
N CYS A 127 -5.24 5.72 8.22
CA CYS A 127 -6.04 4.73 7.49
C CYS A 127 -6.03 3.36 8.18
N MET A 128 -6.57 3.29 9.40
CA MET A 128 -6.62 2.09 10.24
C MET A 128 -7.91 2.06 11.08
N PRO A 129 -8.26 0.94 11.75
CA PRO A 129 -9.37 0.90 12.71
C PRO A 129 -9.18 1.89 13.87
N ASP A 130 -10.29 2.43 14.38
CA ASP A 130 -10.26 3.51 15.39
C ASP A 130 -9.59 3.09 16.70
N GLN A 131 -9.67 1.81 17.09
CA GLN A 131 -9.06 1.29 18.31
C GLN A 131 -7.52 1.44 18.39
N TYR A 132 -6.85 1.70 17.25
CA TYR A 132 -5.40 1.90 17.20
C TYR A 132 -5.02 3.37 17.08
N LYS A 133 -5.98 4.28 16.87
CA LYS A 133 -5.68 5.69 16.62
C LYS A 133 -5.46 6.44 17.92
N VAL A 134 -4.39 7.22 17.98
CA VAL A 134 -4.23 8.29 18.95
C VAL A 134 -5.13 9.44 18.50
N VAL A 135 -6.17 9.74 19.29
CA VAL A 135 -7.18 10.76 18.98
C VAL A 135 -7.25 11.78 20.12
N PRO A 136 -7.20 13.09 19.82
CA PRO A 136 -6.96 13.69 18.50
C PRO A 136 -5.50 13.51 18.04
N THR A 137 -5.31 13.21 16.76
CA THR A 137 -3.97 13.18 16.13
C THR A 137 -3.54 14.62 15.85
N LYS A 138 -2.51 15.10 16.55
CA LYS A 138 -2.03 16.50 16.45
C LYS A 138 -0.60 16.60 15.92
N SER A 139 0.17 15.52 16.00
CA SER A 139 1.59 15.49 15.69
C SER A 139 1.95 14.26 14.85
N TRP A 140 3.16 14.28 14.28
CA TRP A 140 3.72 13.09 13.62
C TRP A 140 4.03 11.96 14.60
N GLN A 141 4.29 12.27 15.88
CA GLN A 141 4.47 11.24 16.89
C GLN A 141 3.19 10.44 17.09
N ASP A 142 2.03 11.11 17.14
CA ASP A 142 0.72 10.45 17.23
C ASP A 142 0.48 9.50 16.05
N VAL A 143 0.94 9.87 14.85
CA VAL A 143 0.87 9.02 13.65
C VAL A 143 1.72 7.77 13.83
N VAL A 144 2.96 7.92 14.28
CA VAL A 144 3.87 6.81 14.54
C VAL A 144 3.30 5.88 15.61
N ASP A 145 2.82 6.42 16.72
CA ASP A 145 2.28 5.63 17.83
C ASP A 145 1.05 4.84 17.38
N SER A 146 0.16 5.47 16.59
CA SER A 146 -1.02 4.82 16.03
C SER A 146 -0.64 3.66 15.10
N TYR A 147 0.31 3.90 14.19
CA TYR A 147 0.76 2.85 13.27
C TYR A 147 1.52 1.74 13.97
N ARG A 148 2.34 2.02 14.99
CA ARG A 148 2.99 0.99 15.81
C ARG A 148 1.96 0.13 16.55
N ALA A 149 0.95 0.74 17.16
CA ALA A 149 -0.15 0.03 17.81
C ALA A 149 -0.89 -0.87 16.80
N TYR A 150 -1.23 -0.35 15.62
CA TYR A 150 -1.86 -1.12 14.55
C TYR A 150 -0.95 -2.26 14.07
N TYR A 151 0.35 -2.03 13.97
CA TYR A 151 1.32 -3.03 13.53
C TYR A 151 1.41 -4.19 14.52
N ILE A 152 1.48 -3.89 15.82
CA ILE A 152 1.50 -4.89 16.90
C ILE A 152 0.18 -5.68 16.89
N GLY A 153 -0.97 -4.99 16.89
CA GLY A 153 -2.27 -5.63 17.01
C GLY A 153 -2.67 -6.49 15.81
N GLU A 154 -2.34 -6.05 14.59
CA GLU A 154 -2.97 -6.59 13.38
C GLU A 154 -1.99 -7.14 12.34
N LYS A 155 -0.68 -6.88 12.49
CA LYS A 155 0.33 -7.26 11.50
C LYS A 155 1.39 -8.20 12.05
N LEU A 156 1.67 -8.13 13.35
CA LEU A 156 2.76 -8.85 13.99
C LEU A 156 2.72 -10.37 13.73
N HIS A 157 1.53 -10.98 13.71
CA HIS A 157 1.34 -12.42 13.54
C HIS A 157 1.92 -13.01 12.24
N PHE A 158 2.15 -12.21 11.19
CA PHE A 158 2.80 -12.65 9.95
C PHE A 158 4.16 -12.00 9.69
N CYS A 159 4.66 -11.19 10.63
CA CYS A 159 5.88 -10.43 10.41
C CYS A 159 7.10 -11.34 10.40
N ALA A 160 7.86 -11.26 9.31
CA ALA A 160 9.18 -11.86 9.18
C ALA A 160 10.18 -10.76 8.80
N TYR A 161 11.37 -10.83 9.38
CA TYR A 161 12.49 -9.93 9.15
C TYR A 161 13.68 -10.77 8.67
N LYS A 162 14.21 -10.44 7.49
CA LYS A 162 15.34 -11.14 6.88
C LYS A 162 16.53 -10.20 6.84
N ASP A 163 17.65 -10.65 7.38
CA ASP A 163 18.95 -9.95 7.36
C ASP A 163 18.91 -8.54 7.98
N VAL A 164 17.95 -8.29 8.87
CA VAL A 164 17.79 -7.03 9.61
C VAL A 164 17.36 -7.32 11.05
N ASP A 165 17.62 -6.35 11.91
CA ASP A 165 17.30 -6.43 13.33
C ASP A 165 15.80 -6.46 13.57
N TRP A 166 15.42 -7.16 14.64
CA TRP A 166 14.06 -7.09 15.17
C TRP A 166 13.83 -5.67 15.73
N PRO A 167 12.76 -4.97 15.33
CA PRO A 167 12.44 -3.65 15.86
C PRO A 167 12.34 -3.64 17.39
N ASP A 168 12.98 -2.66 18.03
CA ASP A 168 13.06 -2.48 19.48
C ASP A 168 11.69 -2.21 20.14
N TRP A 169 10.79 -1.56 19.42
CA TRP A 169 9.43 -1.25 19.89
C TRP A 169 8.44 -2.42 19.71
N LEU A 170 8.84 -3.51 19.05
CA LEU A 170 7.99 -4.71 18.95
C LEU A 170 8.14 -5.58 20.21
N PRO A 171 7.09 -6.34 20.57
CA PRO A 171 7.21 -7.38 21.60
C PRO A 171 8.37 -8.35 21.30
N PRO A 172 8.92 -9.01 22.32
CA PRO A 172 10.01 -9.97 22.13
C PRO A 172 9.68 -11.00 21.04
N LYS A 173 10.67 -11.27 20.18
CA LYS A 173 10.52 -12.21 19.08
C LYS A 173 10.04 -13.56 19.62
N PRO A 174 8.95 -14.14 19.09
CA PRO A 174 8.51 -15.47 19.50
C PRO A 174 9.64 -16.47 19.30
N VAL A 175 10.08 -17.10 20.39
CA VAL A 175 11.07 -18.17 20.33
C VAL A 175 10.36 -19.39 19.75
N VAL A 176 10.57 -19.64 18.47
CA VAL A 176 10.13 -20.90 17.86
C VAL A 176 11.03 -22.00 18.43
N PRO A 177 10.51 -22.99 19.17
CA PRO A 177 11.32 -24.12 19.62
C PRO A 177 11.92 -24.78 18.38
N LYS A 178 13.24 -24.92 18.33
CA LYS A 178 13.88 -25.74 17.30
C LYS A 178 13.41 -27.17 17.55
N GLU A 179 12.54 -27.72 16.70
CA GLU A 179 12.30 -29.16 16.73
C GLU A 179 13.64 -29.85 16.46
N ASP A 180 14.13 -30.61 17.43
CA ASP A 180 15.28 -31.48 17.24
C ASP A 180 15.01 -32.38 16.02
N PRO A 181 16.00 -32.60 15.14
CA PRO A 181 15.82 -33.46 13.99
C PRO A 181 15.44 -34.86 14.47
N LYS A 182 14.14 -35.19 14.32
CA LYS A 182 13.57 -36.51 14.64
C LYS A 182 14.46 -37.59 14.02
N THR A 183 15.10 -38.37 14.87
CA THR A 183 15.87 -39.56 14.52
C THR A 183 14.98 -40.48 13.67
N LYS A 184 15.38 -40.72 12.43
CA LYS A 184 14.70 -41.64 11.52
C LYS A 184 14.69 -43.03 12.16
N LYS A 185 13.55 -43.46 12.71
CA LYS A 185 13.33 -44.88 13.05
C LYS A 185 13.32 -45.67 11.75
N SER A 186 14.29 -46.58 11.63
CA SER A 186 14.42 -47.58 10.58
C SER A 186 13.19 -48.48 10.54
N VAL A 187 12.44 -48.42 9.45
CA VAL A 187 11.34 -49.35 9.18
C VAL A 187 11.95 -50.67 8.67
N VAL A 188 11.90 -51.70 9.51
CA VAL A 188 12.19 -53.09 9.13
C VAL A 188 11.08 -53.58 8.19
N LYS A 189 11.40 -53.80 6.91
CA LYS A 189 10.51 -54.46 5.95
C LYS A 189 10.37 -55.95 6.32
N LYS A 190 9.17 -56.37 6.75
CA LYS A 190 8.76 -57.79 6.74
C LYS A 190 8.29 -58.17 5.34
N THR A 191 8.97 -59.16 4.76
CA THR A 191 8.60 -59.89 3.55
C THR A 191 7.34 -60.73 3.80
N LYS A 192 6.35 -60.65 2.89
CA LYS A 192 5.31 -61.67 2.72
C LYS A 192 5.08 -61.96 1.24
N THR A 193 4.93 -63.25 0.98
CA THR A 193 4.94 -63.99 -0.28
C THR A 193 3.68 -63.75 -1.13
N LYS A 194 3.84 -63.89 -2.46
CA LYS A 194 2.85 -63.79 -3.56
C LYS A 194 1.61 -64.68 -3.37
N VAL A 195 0.45 -64.17 -3.80
CA VAL A 195 -0.56 -64.92 -4.58
C VAL A 195 -1.09 -64.01 -5.70
N SER A 196 -1.26 -64.61 -6.87
CA SER A 196 -1.62 -64.08 -8.18
C SER A 196 -3.12 -63.78 -8.37
N THR A 197 -3.44 -62.83 -9.25
CA THR A 197 -4.41 -63.00 -10.36
C THR A 197 -4.33 -61.82 -11.35
N SER A 198 -4.68 -62.13 -12.59
CA SER A 198 -4.46 -61.44 -13.87
C SER A 198 -5.37 -60.24 -14.16
N ALA A 199 -4.89 -59.25 -14.94
CA ALA A 199 -5.28 -59.05 -16.35
C ALA A 199 -4.98 -57.64 -16.91
N ALA A 200 -4.45 -57.66 -18.14
CA ALA A 200 -4.59 -56.71 -19.25
C ALA A 200 -3.99 -55.29 -19.21
N ALA A 201 -3.24 -55.02 -20.29
CA ALA A 201 -2.37 -53.89 -20.55
C ALA A 201 -3.06 -52.70 -21.22
N LYS A 202 -2.47 -51.50 -21.08
CA LYS A 202 -2.12 -50.62 -22.21
C LYS A 202 -1.12 -49.54 -21.78
N LYS A 203 -0.10 -49.36 -22.61
CA LYS A 203 1.10 -48.53 -22.45
C LYS A 203 0.96 -47.31 -23.37
N VAL A 204 1.04 -46.09 -22.84
CA VAL A 204 1.38 -44.87 -23.61
C VAL A 204 2.20 -43.92 -22.71
N THR A 205 3.01 -43.11 -23.37
CA THR A 205 4.36 -42.63 -23.06
C THR A 205 4.44 -41.33 -22.23
N LYS A 206 5.59 -41.12 -21.58
CA LYS A 206 6.05 -39.92 -20.85
C LYS A 206 5.84 -38.60 -21.61
N LYS A 207 5.56 -37.53 -20.85
CA LYS A 207 6.20 -36.21 -21.01
C LYS A 207 6.25 -35.45 -19.66
N ASN A 208 7.42 -34.87 -19.39
CA ASN A 208 7.73 -33.95 -18.30
C ASN A 208 7.00 -32.60 -18.48
N ASN A 209 6.80 -31.87 -17.37
CA ASN A 209 6.99 -30.41 -17.20
C ASN A 209 6.70 -30.08 -15.71
N GLN A 210 7.63 -29.50 -14.95
CA GLN A 210 8.07 -28.09 -14.91
C GLN A 210 7.01 -27.10 -14.39
N ASP A 211 7.35 -26.53 -13.24
CA ASP A 211 7.07 -25.17 -12.72
C ASP A 211 5.62 -24.79 -12.39
N ASP A 212 5.27 -24.94 -11.10
CA ASP A 212 4.09 -24.33 -10.48
C ASP A 212 4.32 -22.83 -10.23
N ASP A 213 3.88 -22.03 -11.20
CA ASP A 213 3.81 -20.57 -11.13
C ASP A 213 2.56 -20.16 -10.32
N TYR A 214 2.78 -19.56 -9.14
CA TYR A 214 1.70 -19.12 -8.24
C TYR A 214 0.90 -17.96 -8.87
N LYS A 215 -0.36 -18.24 -9.22
CA LYS A 215 -1.33 -17.26 -9.75
C LYS A 215 -2.35 -16.85 -8.67
N PRO A 216 -2.53 -15.55 -8.38
CA PRO A 216 -3.49 -15.10 -7.37
C PRO A 216 -4.95 -15.33 -7.83
N PRO A 217 -5.89 -15.53 -6.88
CA PRO A 217 -7.25 -15.96 -7.19
C PRO A 217 -8.08 -14.86 -7.87
N LYS A 218 -8.81 -15.26 -8.92
CA LYS A 218 -9.81 -14.47 -9.62
C LYS A 218 -11.08 -14.34 -8.76
N SER A 219 -11.59 -13.12 -8.59
CA SER A 219 -12.91 -12.89 -7.99
C SER A 219 -14.01 -13.43 -8.91
N SER A 220 -14.89 -14.27 -8.37
CA SER A 220 -16.10 -14.74 -9.02
C SER A 220 -17.12 -13.61 -9.22
N LYS A 221 -17.84 -13.67 -10.35
CA LYS A 221 -18.97 -12.82 -10.72
C LYS A 221 -20.31 -13.50 -10.39
N LYS A 222 -21.35 -12.65 -10.35
CA LYS A 222 -22.82 -12.82 -10.43
C LYS A 222 -23.49 -12.85 -9.05
N THR A 223 -24.50 -12.00 -8.80
CA THR A 223 -25.82 -12.09 -9.44
C THR A 223 -26.51 -10.74 -9.71
N THR A 224 -27.20 -10.72 -10.85
CA THR A 224 -28.19 -9.79 -11.42
C THR A 224 -29.46 -9.61 -10.60
N VAL A 225 -29.98 -8.38 -10.49
CA VAL A 225 -31.43 -8.05 -10.55
C VAL A 225 -31.62 -6.73 -11.31
N SER A 226 -32.71 -6.69 -12.06
CA SER A 226 -33.09 -5.82 -13.18
C SER A 226 -33.97 -4.60 -12.79
N THR A 227 -33.82 -3.52 -13.57
CA THR A 227 -34.78 -2.47 -14.01
C THR A 227 -35.92 -2.00 -13.10
N VAL A 228 -36.06 -0.67 -12.92
CA VAL A 228 -37.17 0.17 -13.46
C VAL A 228 -36.70 1.63 -13.59
N SER A 229 -37.00 2.22 -14.76
CA SER A 229 -36.91 3.63 -15.13
C SER A 229 -38.10 4.45 -14.61
N THR A 230 -37.89 5.71 -14.20
CA THR A 230 -38.90 6.77 -14.40
C THR A 230 -38.25 8.16 -14.38
N THR A 231 -38.49 8.88 -15.46
CA THR A 231 -38.24 10.29 -15.70
C THR A 231 -39.32 11.12 -15.03
N THR A 232 -39.01 12.17 -14.26
CA THR A 232 -39.77 13.42 -14.31
C THR A 232 -38.94 14.60 -13.80
N LYS A 233 -38.81 15.62 -14.65
CA LYS A 233 -38.38 16.97 -14.32
C LYS A 233 -39.46 17.65 -13.46
N ASN A 234 -39.09 18.46 -12.48
CA ASN A 234 -39.86 19.65 -12.14
C ASN A 234 -38.96 20.77 -11.61
N SER A 235 -39.21 21.96 -12.14
CA SER A 235 -38.63 23.27 -11.84
C SER A 235 -39.63 24.05 -10.97
N LEU A 236 -39.13 25.00 -10.16
CA LEU A 236 -39.72 26.29 -9.70
C LEU A 236 -39.01 26.69 -8.39
N VAL A 237 -38.04 27.62 -8.39
CA VAL A 237 -38.15 29.10 -8.31
C VAL A 237 -38.87 29.59 -7.04
N SER A 238 -38.15 30.30 -6.16
CA SER A 238 -38.47 31.71 -5.82
C SER A 238 -37.47 32.34 -4.83
N ASN A 239 -37.27 33.63 -5.06
CA ASN A 239 -36.39 34.59 -4.43
C ASN A 239 -36.79 34.98 -3.00
N ILE A 240 -35.83 35.36 -2.16
CA ILE A 240 -35.99 36.52 -1.25
C ILE A 240 -34.75 37.41 -1.35
N LYS A 241 -35.02 38.68 -1.65
CA LYS A 241 -34.11 39.83 -1.67
C LYS A 241 -34.51 40.76 -0.52
N THR A 242 -33.63 41.71 -0.21
CA THR A 242 -33.74 42.87 0.71
C THR A 242 -33.13 42.65 2.10
N ARG A 243 -32.51 43.62 2.77
CA ARG A 243 -31.88 44.93 2.47
C ARG A 243 -31.44 45.41 3.86
N SER A 244 -30.18 45.76 4.10
CA SER A 244 -29.92 46.92 4.98
C SER A 244 -28.52 47.49 4.83
N ARG A 245 -28.48 48.80 5.05
CA ARG A 245 -27.46 49.80 4.74
C ARG A 245 -26.94 50.35 6.07
N SER A 246 -25.81 51.06 6.02
CA SER A 246 -25.20 51.91 7.06
C SER A 246 -24.20 51.16 7.97
N LYS A 247 -23.03 51.69 8.34
CA LYS A 247 -22.58 53.10 8.41
C LYS A 247 -21.04 53.13 8.36
N LEU A 248 -20.50 54.14 7.67
CA LEU A 248 -19.14 54.65 7.82
C LEU A 248 -18.93 55.18 9.24
N VAL A 249 -17.77 54.91 9.84
CA VAL A 249 -17.04 55.85 10.71
C VAL A 249 -15.54 55.57 10.55
N ASN A 250 -14.84 56.52 9.91
CA ASN A 250 -13.41 56.73 10.09
C ASN A 250 -13.22 57.50 11.40
N LEU A 251 -12.18 57.17 12.16
CA LEU A 251 -11.60 58.04 13.19
C LEU A 251 -10.08 57.88 13.09
N ASP A 252 -9.48 58.87 12.42
CA ASP A 252 -8.12 59.32 12.67
C ASP A 252 -8.11 60.16 13.95
N ASP A 253 -6.95 60.15 14.62
CA ASP A 253 -6.53 60.86 15.85
C ASP A 253 -7.07 60.37 17.22
#